data_AF-A0A969HKX7-F1
#
_entry.id   AF-A0A969HKX7-F1
#
_cell.length_a   1.000
_cell.length_b   1.000
_cell.length_c   1.000
_cell.angle_alpha   90.00
_cell.angle_beta   90.00
_cell.angle_gamma   90.00
#
_symmetry.space_group_name_H-M   'P 1'
#
loop_
_entity.id
_entity.type
_entity.pdbx_description
1 polymer ?
#
loop_
_entity_poly.entity_id
_entity_poly.type
_entity_poly.pdbx_seq_one_letter_code
_entity_poly.pdbx_strand_id
1 'polypeptide(L)'
;MPKPPAAAGKILLNYFNENLPDGCGNCDSCRNPKKTFDGTTLAQKALSASIRLREEVGVTTLVQVLRGSASQDILEKGYHQIKTYGAGRDVSANDWRDYIHQMLNIGVFEMAYDQNYALKQGPLAPDILYKNQKVYLIEPRTRAAQPTPATLEERGPSNAKLFAQELFEQLKALRKQLAQEQQVPPYVIFNDKTLDEMAKTQPTTPEAFLNISGVAQAKLERYGPHFLPFIQKFIAEKMQTGENIVKGGTYILTLQMYQQGLSLEAIAQQRDLSLGTIQGHLVKLYEQGHPIDLEQYLTDEEREEIWQFLRTRDPNEASMKPAFEHFEEKYDYFKLRIAGALMKEESSKRKT
;
A
#
# COMPACT_ATOMS: atom_id res chain seq x y z
N MET A 1 -4.25 7.79 37.01
CA MET A 1 -3.54 8.25 35.80
C MET A 1 -3.55 7.12 34.78
N PRO A 2 -3.96 7.34 33.53
CA PRO A 2 -4.12 6.25 32.55
C PRO A 2 -2.75 5.84 31.97
N LYS A 3 -2.56 4.53 31.76
CA LYS A 3 -1.32 3.95 31.21
C LYS A 3 -1.20 4.27 29.70
N PRO A 4 -0.03 4.74 29.23
CA PRO A 4 0.21 5.03 27.81
C PRO A 4 0.30 3.73 26.98
N PRO A 5 0.14 3.80 25.65
CA PRO A 5 0.33 2.65 24.77
C PRO A 5 1.76 2.10 24.91
N ALA A 6 1.89 0.79 24.93
CA ALA A 6 3.15 0.11 25.22
C ALA A 6 4.28 0.55 24.27
N ALA A 7 5.42 0.94 24.84
CA ALA A 7 6.64 1.22 24.09
C ALA A 7 7.10 -0.02 23.31
N ALA A 8 7.73 0.17 22.14
CA ALA A 8 8.24 -0.93 21.31
C ALA A 8 9.17 -1.90 22.07
N GLY A 9 9.87 -1.43 23.13
CA GLY A 9 10.66 -2.30 24.02
C GLY A 9 9.84 -3.24 24.90
N LYS A 10 8.58 -2.90 25.25
CA LYS A 10 7.66 -3.79 25.99
C LYS A 10 7.16 -4.95 25.12
N ILE A 11 7.13 -4.78 23.79
CA ILE A 11 6.69 -5.83 22.86
C ILE A 11 7.73 -6.96 22.76
N LEU A 12 9.02 -6.63 22.91
CA LEU A 12 10.11 -7.62 22.90
C LEU A 12 10.24 -8.42 24.21
N LEU A 13 10.05 -7.79 25.38
CA LEU A 13 10.30 -8.46 26.67
C LEU A 13 9.09 -9.20 27.26
N ASN A 14 7.85 -8.86 26.89
CA ASN A 14 6.68 -9.66 27.29
C ASN A 14 6.65 -11.05 26.63
N TYR A 15 7.46 -11.27 25.59
CA TYR A 15 7.66 -12.59 25.00
C TYR A 15 8.47 -13.54 25.90
N PHE A 16 9.20 -13.00 26.89
CA PHE A 16 10.06 -13.76 27.83
C PHE A 16 9.53 -13.80 29.27
N ASN A 17 8.27 -13.41 29.50
CA ASN A 17 7.60 -13.51 30.81
C ASN A 17 8.23 -12.70 31.95
N GLU A 18 9.00 -11.64 31.65
CA GLU A 18 9.53 -10.71 32.64
C GLU A 18 8.64 -9.47 32.79
N ASN A 19 8.08 -9.27 33.99
CA ASN A 19 7.29 -8.09 34.33
C ASN A 19 8.22 -6.90 34.67
N LEU A 20 8.37 -5.95 33.76
CA LEU A 20 9.03 -4.67 34.03
C LEU A 20 8.01 -3.57 34.41
N PRO A 21 8.34 -2.69 35.38
CA PRO A 21 7.64 -1.42 35.58
C PRO A 21 7.75 -0.49 34.36
N ASP A 22 6.97 0.58 34.35
CA ASP A 22 6.61 1.37 33.17
C ASP A 22 7.77 1.95 32.31
N GLY A 23 8.00 1.33 31.14
CA GLY A 23 8.69 1.93 29.98
C GLY A 23 10.22 1.87 30.04
N CYS A 24 10.88 1.57 28.92
CA CYS A 24 12.34 1.45 28.88
C CYS A 24 13.11 2.78 28.97
N GLY A 25 12.41 3.92 29.03
CA GLY A 25 12.98 5.27 29.19
C GLY A 25 13.88 5.79 28.05
N ASN A 26 14.32 4.94 27.12
CA ASN A 26 15.43 5.27 26.22
C ASN A 26 15.21 4.91 24.74
N CYS A 27 14.00 4.50 24.33
CA CYS A 27 13.67 4.27 22.91
C CYS A 27 12.84 5.41 22.32
N ASP A 28 12.81 5.53 20.99
CA ASP A 28 12.06 6.58 20.27
C ASP A 28 10.56 6.62 20.60
N SER A 29 9.96 5.47 20.90
CA SER A 29 8.56 5.40 21.34
C SER A 29 8.34 5.95 22.77
N CYS A 30 9.37 5.87 23.64
CA CYS A 30 9.37 6.49 24.96
C CYS A 30 9.70 7.99 24.87
N ARG A 31 10.55 8.39 23.91
CA ARG A 31 10.96 9.79 23.71
C ARG A 31 9.89 10.63 23.03
N ASN A 32 9.01 10.04 22.22
CA ASN A 32 7.92 10.75 21.56
C ASN A 32 6.59 9.95 21.60
N PRO A 33 5.98 9.79 22.78
CA PRO A 33 4.76 9.00 22.94
C PRO A 33 3.60 9.64 22.18
N LYS A 34 3.00 8.88 21.26
CA LYS A 34 1.84 9.34 20.50
C LYS A 34 0.65 9.51 21.43
N LYS A 35 -0.08 10.61 21.29
CA LYS A 35 -1.32 10.84 22.05
C LYS A 35 -2.36 9.78 21.70
N THR A 36 -3.01 9.23 22.71
CA THR A 36 -4.09 8.26 22.57
C THR A 36 -5.38 8.78 23.19
N PHE A 37 -6.52 8.29 22.70
CA PHE A 37 -7.85 8.58 23.22
C PHE A 37 -8.67 7.28 23.32
N ASP A 38 -9.76 7.31 24.09
CA ASP A 38 -10.72 6.20 24.17
C ASP A 38 -11.51 6.10 22.85
N GLY A 39 -11.10 5.15 22.01
CA GLY A 39 -11.70 4.84 20.71
C GLY A 39 -12.75 3.72 20.75
N THR A 40 -13.21 3.31 21.93
CA THR A 40 -14.11 2.15 22.11
C THR A 40 -15.37 2.25 21.24
N THR A 41 -16.00 3.42 21.19
CA THR A 41 -17.20 3.63 20.37
C THR A 41 -16.91 3.52 18.88
N LEU A 42 -15.72 3.93 18.42
CA LEU A 42 -15.31 3.75 17.01
C LEU A 42 -15.11 2.28 16.67
N ALA A 43 -14.47 1.52 17.57
CA ALA A 43 -14.30 0.08 17.43
C ALA A 43 -15.66 -0.64 17.39
N GLN A 44 -16.58 -0.29 18.29
CA GLN A 44 -17.93 -0.85 18.33
C GLN A 44 -18.72 -0.54 17.05
N LYS A 45 -18.66 0.70 16.54
CA LYS A 45 -19.29 1.10 15.27
C LYS A 45 -18.75 0.27 14.10
N ALA A 46 -17.42 0.13 14.00
CA ALA A 46 -16.78 -0.62 12.93
C ALA A 46 -17.11 -2.12 12.99
N LEU A 47 -16.98 -2.76 14.16
CA LEU A 47 -17.32 -4.17 14.36
C LEU A 47 -18.79 -4.43 14.04
N SER A 48 -19.68 -3.59 14.57
CA SER A 48 -21.11 -3.66 14.31
C SER A 48 -21.46 -3.54 12.83
N ALA A 49 -20.71 -2.73 12.07
CA ALA A 49 -20.88 -2.60 10.63
C ALA A 49 -20.36 -3.83 9.89
N SER A 50 -19.17 -4.33 10.23
CA SER A 50 -18.62 -5.53 9.59
C SER A 50 -19.53 -6.75 9.77
N ILE A 51 -20.04 -6.97 11.00
CA ILE A 51 -20.98 -8.06 11.31
C ILE A 51 -22.25 -7.97 10.47
N ARG A 52 -22.82 -6.77 10.32
CA ARG A 52 -24.02 -6.55 9.49
C ARG A 52 -23.76 -6.73 8.00
N LEU A 53 -22.53 -6.53 7.57
CA LEU A 53 -22.03 -6.81 6.23
C LEU A 53 -21.52 -8.26 6.09
N ARG A 54 -21.89 -9.14 7.04
CA ARG A 54 -21.52 -10.57 7.08
C ARG A 54 -20.02 -10.82 7.05
N GLU A 55 -19.23 -9.81 7.40
CA GLU A 55 -17.77 -9.86 7.40
C GLU A 55 -17.20 -10.26 6.03
N GLU A 56 -17.83 -9.81 4.95
CA GLU A 56 -17.42 -10.10 3.55
C GLU A 56 -16.68 -8.92 2.90
N VAL A 57 -16.55 -7.81 3.62
CA VAL A 57 -16.05 -6.54 3.07
C VAL A 57 -14.67 -6.18 3.60
N GLY A 58 -13.83 -5.63 2.73
CA GLY A 58 -12.54 -5.07 3.11
C GLY A 58 -12.64 -3.65 3.68
N VAL A 59 -11.49 -3.12 4.12
CA VAL A 59 -11.35 -1.79 4.75
C VAL A 59 -12.05 -0.69 3.95
N THR A 60 -11.82 -0.61 2.63
CA THR A 60 -12.36 0.47 1.79
C THR A 60 -13.89 0.53 1.83
N THR A 61 -14.55 -0.61 1.68
CA THR A 61 -16.01 -0.71 1.66
C THR A 61 -16.59 -0.48 3.06
N LEU A 62 -15.95 -1.02 4.11
CA LEU A 62 -16.37 -0.77 5.49
C LEU A 62 -16.33 0.74 5.82
N VAL A 63 -15.29 1.45 5.40
CA VAL A 63 -15.19 2.91 5.56
C VAL A 63 -16.28 3.64 4.77
N GLN A 64 -16.58 3.23 3.54
CA GLN A 64 -17.66 3.81 2.76
C GLN A 64 -19.02 3.66 3.46
N VAL A 65 -19.29 2.48 4.02
CA VAL A 65 -20.53 2.23 4.78
C VAL A 65 -20.58 3.06 6.06
N LEU A 66 -19.53 3.06 6.87
CA LEU A 66 -19.46 3.84 8.12
C LEU A 66 -19.64 5.33 7.89
N ARG A 67 -19.12 5.86 6.78
CA ARG A 67 -19.29 7.27 6.40
C ARG A 67 -20.59 7.58 5.66
N GLY A 68 -21.36 6.57 5.29
CA GLY A 68 -22.62 6.76 4.59
C GLY A 68 -22.45 7.21 3.13
N SER A 69 -21.48 6.63 2.42
CA SER A 69 -21.20 6.89 1.00
C SER A 69 -22.34 6.41 0.10
N ALA A 70 -22.83 7.29 -0.78
CA ALA A 70 -23.82 6.96 -1.81
C ALA A 70 -23.19 6.44 -3.12
N SER A 71 -22.03 5.78 -3.03
CA SER A 71 -21.38 5.17 -4.19
C SER A 71 -22.28 4.09 -4.79
N GLN A 72 -22.25 3.97 -6.12
CA GLN A 72 -23.08 3.01 -6.85
C GLN A 72 -22.94 1.58 -6.31
N ASP A 73 -21.71 1.11 -6.03
CA ASP A 73 -21.44 -0.21 -5.43
C ASP A 73 -22.14 -0.44 -4.07
N ILE A 74 -22.21 0.60 -3.22
CA ILE A 74 -22.87 0.53 -1.90
C ILE A 74 -24.39 0.48 -2.03
N LEU A 75 -24.93 1.18 -3.03
CA LEU A 75 -26.36 1.19 -3.32
C LEU A 75 -26.80 -0.15 -3.92
N GLU A 76 -26.09 -0.64 -4.93
CA GLU A 76 -26.37 -1.91 -5.62
C GLU A 76 -26.31 -3.10 -4.66
N LYS A 77 -25.33 -3.13 -3.74
CA LYS A 77 -25.21 -4.19 -2.73
C LYS A 77 -26.17 -4.05 -1.55
N GLY A 78 -27.00 -3.01 -1.51
CA GLY A 78 -27.97 -2.79 -0.44
C GLY A 78 -27.36 -2.38 0.91
N TYR A 79 -26.05 -2.09 0.97
CA TYR A 79 -25.34 -1.79 2.22
C TYR A 79 -25.79 -0.50 2.89
N HIS A 80 -26.45 0.39 2.15
CA HIS A 80 -27.08 1.59 2.68
C HIS A 80 -28.28 1.32 3.63
N GLN A 81 -28.82 0.09 3.64
CA GLN A 81 -30.01 -0.26 4.43
C GLN A 81 -29.67 -0.69 5.87
N ILE A 82 -28.41 -0.96 6.18
CA ILE A 82 -28.03 -1.41 7.52
C ILE A 82 -28.00 -0.24 8.52
N LYS A 83 -28.34 -0.52 9.78
CA LYS A 83 -28.40 0.51 10.85
C LYS A 83 -27.08 1.26 11.08
N THR A 84 -25.95 0.64 10.76
CA THR A 84 -24.60 1.22 10.92
C THR A 84 -24.15 2.05 9.71
N TYR A 85 -24.96 2.13 8.65
CA TYR A 85 -24.67 3.01 7.52
C TYR A 85 -24.67 4.47 7.97
N GLY A 86 -23.53 5.15 7.79
CA GLY A 86 -23.35 6.52 8.23
C GLY A 86 -23.14 6.71 9.75
N ALA A 87 -22.99 5.63 10.53
CA ALA A 87 -22.77 5.74 11.97
C ALA A 87 -21.45 6.43 12.37
N GLY A 88 -20.52 6.56 11.42
CA GLY A 88 -19.20 7.21 11.56
C GLY A 88 -19.00 8.42 10.67
N ARG A 89 -20.07 9.13 10.27
CA ARG A 89 -20.01 10.33 9.41
C ARG A 89 -19.13 11.46 9.97
N ASP A 90 -19.02 11.51 11.29
CA ASP A 90 -18.23 12.44 12.10
C ASP A 90 -16.72 12.25 11.96
N VAL A 91 -16.27 11.11 11.42
CA VAL A 91 -14.86 10.77 11.24
C VAL A 91 -14.51 10.76 9.75
N SER A 92 -13.33 11.30 9.41
CA SER A 92 -12.90 11.36 8.01
C SER A 92 -12.59 9.96 7.47
N ALA A 93 -12.60 9.79 6.13
CA ALA A 93 -12.27 8.48 5.55
C ALA A 93 -10.82 8.06 5.82
N ASN A 94 -9.91 9.03 5.96
CA ASN A 94 -8.50 8.73 6.26
C ASN A 94 -8.36 8.28 7.71
N ASP A 95 -8.97 9.01 8.64
CA ASP A 95 -8.95 8.65 10.06
C ASP A 95 -9.60 7.29 10.28
N TRP A 96 -10.72 6.99 9.60
CA TRP A 96 -11.33 5.67 9.65
C TRP A 96 -10.40 4.56 9.15
N ARG A 97 -9.65 4.78 8.06
CA ARG A 97 -8.65 3.80 7.59
C ARG A 97 -7.55 3.62 8.62
N ASP A 98 -7.02 4.71 9.17
CA ASP A 98 -5.97 4.66 10.18
C ASP A 98 -6.45 3.93 11.45
N TYR A 99 -7.68 4.20 11.90
CA TYR A 99 -8.28 3.52 13.03
C TYR A 99 -8.53 2.04 12.76
N ILE A 100 -9.02 1.66 11.58
CA ILE A 100 -9.20 0.25 11.23
C ILE A 100 -7.85 -0.48 11.15
N HIS A 101 -6.81 0.16 10.62
CA HIS A 101 -5.46 -0.39 10.65
C HIS A 101 -4.92 -0.55 12.08
N GLN A 102 -5.17 0.41 12.96
CA GLN A 102 -4.84 0.27 14.38
C GLN A 102 -5.61 -0.89 15.01
N MET A 103 -6.90 -1.02 14.73
CA MET A 103 -7.77 -2.11 15.21
C MET A 103 -7.30 -3.49 14.75
N LEU A 104 -6.81 -3.63 13.52
CA LEU A 104 -6.15 -4.84 13.04
C LEU A 104 -4.92 -5.17 13.88
N ASN A 105 -4.06 -4.17 14.13
CA ASN A 105 -2.80 -4.38 14.87
C ASN A 105 -3.01 -4.81 16.33
N ILE A 106 -4.12 -4.40 16.97
CA ILE A 106 -4.43 -4.75 18.36
C ILE A 106 -5.36 -5.97 18.48
N GLY A 107 -5.80 -6.59 17.37
CA GLY A 107 -6.65 -7.79 17.39
C GLY A 107 -8.14 -7.53 17.58
N VAL A 108 -8.63 -6.33 17.25
CA VAL A 108 -10.08 -6.04 17.16
C VAL A 108 -10.67 -6.61 15.87
N PHE A 109 -9.93 -6.52 14.77
CA PHE A 109 -10.25 -7.16 13.50
C PHE A 109 -9.16 -8.16 13.12
N GLU A 110 -9.52 -9.12 12.30
CA GLU A 110 -8.61 -9.96 11.53
C GLU A 110 -8.90 -9.78 10.03
N MET A 111 -7.90 -10.06 9.20
CA MET A 111 -8.03 -9.95 7.74
C MET A 111 -8.02 -11.35 7.13
N ALA A 112 -9.09 -11.69 6.42
CA ALA A 112 -9.18 -12.93 5.65
C ALA A 112 -8.53 -12.72 4.27
N TYR A 113 -7.24 -13.03 4.17
CA TYR A 113 -6.43 -12.85 2.96
C TYR A 113 -6.91 -13.69 1.76
N ASP A 114 -7.57 -14.81 2.03
CA ASP A 114 -8.17 -15.74 1.08
C ASP A 114 -9.60 -15.35 0.66
N GLN A 115 -10.22 -14.38 1.33
CA GLN A 115 -11.60 -13.93 1.09
C GLN A 115 -11.62 -12.44 0.72
N ASN A 116 -10.85 -12.06 -0.30
CA ASN A 116 -10.75 -10.68 -0.78
C ASN A 116 -10.40 -9.65 0.31
N TYR A 117 -9.54 -10.03 1.26
CA TYR A 117 -9.11 -9.18 2.39
C TYR A 117 -10.29 -8.71 3.26
N ALA A 118 -11.32 -9.55 3.41
CA ALA A 118 -12.48 -9.24 4.23
C ALA A 118 -12.09 -9.07 5.71
N LEU A 119 -12.75 -8.11 6.38
CA LEU A 119 -12.52 -7.81 7.79
C LEU A 119 -13.41 -8.69 8.68
N LYS A 120 -12.81 -9.67 9.33
CA LYS A 120 -13.47 -10.59 10.28
C LYS A 120 -13.31 -10.08 11.71
N GLN A 121 -14.21 -10.45 12.60
CA GLN A 121 -14.03 -10.20 14.03
C GLN A 121 -12.72 -10.82 14.53
N GLY A 122 -11.88 -10.01 15.18
CA GLY A 122 -10.70 -10.50 15.87
C GLY A 122 -11.01 -10.95 17.30
N PRO A 123 -10.02 -11.50 18.02
CA PRO A 123 -10.20 -12.08 19.35
C PRO A 123 -10.75 -11.09 20.40
N LEU A 124 -10.49 -9.79 20.25
CA LEU A 124 -10.98 -8.77 21.17
C LEU A 124 -12.44 -8.32 20.89
N ALA A 125 -13.00 -8.66 19.73
CA ALA A 125 -14.29 -8.15 19.29
C ALA A 125 -15.46 -8.46 20.26
N PRO A 126 -15.60 -9.70 20.80
CA PRO A 126 -16.71 -10.00 21.72
C PRO A 126 -16.67 -9.17 23.00
N ASP A 127 -15.48 -8.96 23.57
CA ASP A 127 -15.32 -8.24 24.83
C ASP A 127 -15.56 -6.74 24.66
N ILE A 128 -15.21 -6.19 23.50
CA ILE A 128 -15.47 -4.78 23.15
C ILE A 128 -16.97 -4.55 22.90
N LEU A 129 -17.65 -5.48 22.22
CA LEU A 129 -19.07 -5.36 21.90
C LEU A 129 -19.97 -5.59 23.11
N TYR A 130 -19.65 -6.56 23.96
CA TYR A 130 -20.58 -7.05 24.98
C TYR A 130 -20.10 -6.89 26.43
N LYS A 131 -18.80 -6.73 26.68
CA LYS A 131 -18.22 -6.60 28.04
C LYS A 131 -17.66 -5.22 28.35
N ASN A 132 -17.92 -4.23 27.47
CA ASN A 132 -17.47 -2.84 27.63
C ASN A 132 -15.94 -2.70 27.76
N GLN A 133 -15.17 -3.62 27.16
CA GLN A 133 -13.71 -3.52 27.12
C GLN A 133 -13.29 -2.26 26.36
N LYS A 134 -12.42 -1.47 26.98
CA LYS A 134 -11.93 -0.21 26.42
C LYS A 134 -10.86 -0.44 25.36
N VAL A 135 -10.95 0.32 24.27
CA VAL A 135 -9.96 0.36 23.19
C VAL A 135 -9.37 1.75 23.12
N TYR A 136 -8.04 1.86 23.23
CA TYR A 136 -7.35 3.13 23.09
C TYR A 136 -6.72 3.22 21.69
N LEU A 137 -7.06 4.27 20.94
CA LEU A 137 -6.53 4.54 19.61
C LEU A 137 -5.63 5.76 19.65
N ILE A 138 -4.69 5.83 18.73
CA ILE A 138 -3.80 6.96 18.52
C ILE A 138 -4.58 8.07 17.82
N GLU A 139 -4.47 9.29 18.34
CA GLU A 139 -5.08 10.47 17.72
C GLU A 139 -4.59 10.64 16.28
N PRO A 140 -5.47 11.02 15.33
CA PRO A 140 -5.04 11.34 13.98
C PRO A 140 -4.01 12.47 14.03
N ARG A 141 -3.02 12.43 13.14
CA ARG A 141 -2.14 13.59 12.97
C ARG A 141 -3.02 14.78 12.61
N THR A 142 -3.10 15.77 13.48
CA THR A 142 -3.80 17.01 13.22
C THR A 142 -3.15 17.71 12.03
N ARG A 143 -3.65 17.42 10.83
CA ARG A 143 -3.64 18.43 9.77
C ARG A 143 -4.53 19.54 10.31
N ALA A 144 -3.96 20.73 10.50
CA ALA A 144 -4.68 21.91 10.92
C ALA A 144 -6.06 21.97 10.23
N ALA A 145 -7.08 22.20 11.06
CA ALA A 145 -8.49 22.03 10.78
C ALA A 145 -8.90 22.55 9.39
N GLN A 146 -9.58 21.71 8.60
CA GLN A 146 -10.48 22.21 7.57
C GLN A 146 -11.93 22.10 8.08
N PRO A 147 -12.72 23.18 8.01
CA PRO A 147 -14.12 23.17 8.43
C PRO A 147 -15.00 22.24 7.57
N THR A 148 -16.08 21.79 8.20
CA THR A 148 -17.16 20.91 7.72
C THR A 148 -18.00 21.49 6.56
N PRO A 149 -18.83 20.64 5.92
CA PRO A 149 -19.32 20.84 4.56
C PRO A 149 -20.69 21.54 4.52
N ALA A 150 -20.72 22.73 3.93
CA ALA A 150 -21.94 23.34 3.42
C ALA A 150 -21.57 24.17 2.19
N THR A 151 -21.27 23.47 1.09
CA THR A 151 -21.44 23.88 -0.32
C THR A 151 -20.85 22.77 -1.18
N LEU A 152 -21.72 21.87 -1.62
CA LEU A 152 -21.52 21.12 -2.85
C LEU A 152 -21.58 22.15 -3.97
N GLU A 153 -20.42 22.63 -4.40
CA GLU A 153 -20.07 23.22 -5.70
C GLU A 153 -18.78 24.02 -5.47
N GLU A 154 -17.79 23.81 -6.34
CA GLU A 154 -16.47 24.49 -6.32
C GLU A 154 -15.46 24.05 -5.24
N ARG A 155 -15.03 22.78 -5.29
CA ARG A 155 -13.60 22.49 -5.03
C ARG A 155 -13.02 21.89 -6.29
N GLY A 156 -11.99 22.55 -6.83
CA GLY A 156 -11.26 22.10 -8.00
C GLY A 156 -10.78 20.64 -7.89
N PRO A 157 -10.39 20.01 -9.01
CA PRO A 157 -10.06 18.60 -9.03
C PRO A 157 -8.96 18.29 -8.01
N SER A 158 -9.06 17.15 -7.32
CA SER A 158 -7.99 16.71 -6.40
C SER A 158 -6.66 16.63 -7.14
N ASN A 159 -5.50 16.78 -6.46
CA ASN A 159 -4.19 16.69 -7.12
C ASN A 159 -4.01 15.37 -7.91
N ALA A 160 -4.57 14.26 -7.42
CA ALA A 160 -4.56 12.99 -8.17
C ALA A 160 -5.44 13.03 -9.43
N LYS A 161 -6.59 13.73 -9.38
CA LYS A 161 -7.46 13.94 -10.52
C LYS A 161 -6.85 14.93 -11.52
N LEU A 162 -6.19 16.00 -11.05
CA LEU A 162 -5.42 16.94 -11.88
C LEU A 162 -4.27 16.22 -12.58
N PHE A 163 -3.51 15.40 -11.84
CA PHE A 163 -2.42 14.61 -12.39
C PHE A 163 -2.90 13.63 -13.46
N ALA A 164 -3.96 12.85 -13.17
CA ALA A 164 -4.52 11.92 -14.14
C ALA A 164 -5.09 12.65 -15.36
N GLN A 165 -5.71 13.81 -15.17
CA GLN A 165 -6.23 14.62 -16.28
C GLN A 165 -5.10 15.18 -17.14
N GLU A 166 -4.01 15.63 -16.53
CA GLU A 166 -2.83 16.11 -17.25
C GLU A 166 -2.14 14.98 -18.02
N LEU A 167 -1.92 13.83 -17.39
CA LEU A 167 -1.39 12.65 -18.07
C LEU A 167 -2.30 12.23 -19.23
N PHE A 168 -3.62 12.23 -19.04
CA PHE A 168 -4.58 11.89 -20.09
C PHE A 168 -4.47 12.79 -21.32
N GLU A 169 -4.38 14.11 -21.14
CA GLU A 169 -4.20 15.04 -22.26
C GLU A 169 -2.85 14.85 -22.96
N GLN A 170 -1.79 14.57 -22.20
CA GLN A 170 -0.49 14.26 -22.79
C GLN A 170 -0.49 12.92 -23.56
N LEU A 171 -1.17 11.90 -23.04
CA LEU A 171 -1.35 10.61 -23.74
C LEU A 171 -2.19 10.78 -25.01
N LYS A 172 -3.18 11.67 -25.03
CA LYS A 172 -3.93 12.02 -26.25
C LYS A 172 -3.03 12.67 -27.29
N ALA A 173 -2.11 13.55 -26.87
CA ALA A 173 -1.14 14.17 -27.76
C ALA A 173 -0.17 13.11 -28.36
N LEU A 174 0.38 12.23 -27.52
CA LEU A 174 1.24 11.13 -27.96
C LEU A 174 0.52 10.22 -28.96
N ARG A 175 -0.73 9.84 -28.64
CA ARG A 175 -1.57 9.03 -29.54
C ARG A 175 -1.77 9.72 -30.89
N LYS A 176 -2.06 11.02 -30.90
CA LYS A 176 -2.27 11.79 -32.12
C LYS A 176 -1.01 11.80 -32.98
N GLN A 177 0.16 11.98 -32.37
CA GLN A 177 1.44 11.94 -33.07
C GLN A 177 1.67 10.58 -33.74
N LEU A 178 1.55 9.48 -33.00
CA LEU A 178 1.74 8.13 -33.53
C LEU A 178 0.72 7.79 -34.63
N ALA A 179 -0.51 8.25 -34.47
CA ALA A 179 -1.56 8.06 -35.48
C ALA A 179 -1.26 8.80 -36.78
N GLN A 180 -0.72 10.02 -36.70
CA GLN A 180 -0.28 10.79 -37.86
C GLN A 180 0.90 10.12 -38.56
N GLU A 181 1.91 9.67 -37.81
CA GLU A 181 3.07 8.95 -38.34
C GLU A 181 2.66 7.66 -39.06
N GLN A 182 1.66 6.96 -38.54
CA GLN A 182 1.16 5.70 -39.11
C GLN A 182 0.02 5.89 -40.10
N GLN A 183 -0.40 7.12 -40.38
CA GLN A 183 -1.52 7.47 -41.27
C GLN A 183 -2.83 6.73 -40.94
N VAL A 184 -3.11 6.54 -39.64
CA VAL A 184 -4.34 5.90 -39.16
C VAL A 184 -5.15 6.85 -38.28
N PRO A 185 -6.46 6.64 -38.14
CA PRO A 185 -7.25 7.38 -37.15
C PRO A 185 -6.75 7.15 -35.71
N PRO A 186 -6.70 8.17 -34.83
CA PRO A 186 -6.13 8.05 -33.48
C PRO A 186 -6.71 6.93 -32.62
N TYR A 187 -8.02 6.68 -32.70
CA TYR A 187 -8.68 5.65 -31.91
C TYR A 187 -8.22 4.21 -32.24
N VAL A 188 -7.59 4.00 -33.41
CA VAL A 188 -7.01 2.71 -33.82
C VAL A 188 -5.82 2.34 -32.93
N ILE A 189 -5.03 3.34 -32.51
CA ILE A 189 -3.93 3.17 -31.57
C ILE A 189 -4.53 2.76 -30.21
N PHE A 190 -5.26 3.68 -29.57
CA PHE A 190 -6.03 3.45 -28.34
C PHE A 190 -7.27 4.32 -28.33
N ASN A 191 -8.40 3.80 -27.83
CA ASN A 191 -9.60 4.61 -27.60
C ASN A 191 -9.41 5.48 -26.32
N ASP A 192 -10.30 6.47 -26.13
CA ASP A 192 -10.20 7.38 -24.99
C ASP A 192 -10.37 6.67 -23.64
N LYS A 193 -11.20 5.61 -23.58
CA LYS A 193 -11.37 4.81 -22.35
C LYS A 193 -10.05 4.14 -21.93
N THR A 194 -9.31 3.58 -22.88
CA THR A 194 -8.00 2.96 -22.64
C THR A 194 -6.97 4.00 -22.19
N LEU A 195 -6.95 5.20 -22.78
CA LEU A 195 -6.04 6.27 -22.33
C LEU A 195 -6.40 6.81 -20.94
N ASP A 196 -7.70 6.95 -20.64
CA ASP A 196 -8.18 7.38 -19.32
C ASP A 196 -7.83 6.35 -18.24
N GLU A 197 -7.94 5.06 -18.57
CA GLU A 197 -7.50 3.98 -17.69
C GLU A 197 -5.97 4.03 -17.46
N MET A 198 -5.15 4.17 -18.51
CA MET A 198 -3.70 4.35 -18.37
C MET A 198 -3.35 5.54 -17.48
N ALA A 199 -4.06 6.67 -17.62
CA ALA A 199 -3.79 7.86 -16.83
C ALA A 199 -4.14 7.66 -15.33
N LYS A 200 -5.14 6.82 -15.04
CA LYS A 200 -5.57 6.50 -13.67
C LYS A 200 -4.70 5.43 -13.01
N THR A 201 -4.32 4.38 -13.74
CA THR A 201 -3.59 3.23 -13.21
C THR A 201 -2.08 3.37 -13.34
N GLN A 202 -1.62 4.25 -14.23
CA GLN A 202 -0.21 4.61 -14.41
C GLN A 202 0.69 3.37 -14.62
N PRO A 203 0.42 2.55 -15.65
CA PRO A 203 1.19 1.34 -15.89
C PRO A 203 2.64 1.71 -16.24
N THR A 204 3.59 1.12 -15.51
CA THR A 204 5.03 1.38 -15.71
C THR A 204 5.80 0.13 -16.13
N THR A 205 5.13 -1.02 -16.25
CA THR A 205 5.72 -2.28 -16.72
C THR A 205 4.90 -2.86 -17.86
N PRO A 206 5.49 -3.69 -18.73
CA PRO A 206 4.76 -4.40 -19.78
C PRO A 206 3.55 -5.19 -19.25
N GLU A 207 3.69 -5.86 -18.11
CA GLU A 207 2.65 -6.65 -17.47
C GLU A 207 1.51 -5.76 -16.97
N ALA A 208 1.84 -4.64 -16.32
CA ALA A 208 0.84 -3.65 -15.90
C ALA A 208 0.14 -3.02 -17.10
N PHE A 209 0.84 -2.83 -18.21
CA PHE A 209 0.29 -2.29 -19.45
C PHE A 209 -0.69 -3.26 -20.11
N LEU A 210 -0.41 -4.57 -20.09
CA LEU A 210 -1.32 -5.62 -20.57
C LEU A 210 -2.61 -5.72 -19.74
N ASN A 211 -2.57 -5.33 -18.47
CA ASN A 211 -3.76 -5.33 -17.61
C ASN A 211 -4.75 -4.19 -17.93
N ILE A 212 -4.38 -3.25 -18.81
CA ILE A 212 -5.26 -2.16 -19.23
C ILE A 212 -6.29 -2.66 -20.24
N SER A 213 -7.57 -2.32 -20.02
CA SER A 213 -8.63 -2.68 -20.96
C SER A 213 -8.36 -2.14 -22.37
N GLY A 214 -8.30 -3.06 -23.35
CA GLY A 214 -8.03 -2.74 -24.74
C GLY A 214 -6.55 -2.76 -25.16
N VAL A 215 -5.65 -3.15 -24.25
CA VAL A 215 -4.26 -3.49 -24.56
C VAL A 215 -4.10 -5.00 -24.64
N ALA A 216 -3.83 -5.50 -25.84
CA ALA A 216 -3.45 -6.90 -26.08
C ALA A 216 -1.95 -6.97 -26.43
N GLN A 217 -1.39 -8.18 -26.46
CA GLN A 217 0.03 -8.43 -26.75
C GLN A 217 0.56 -7.67 -27.98
N ALA A 218 -0.16 -7.71 -29.10
CA ALA A 218 0.22 -6.99 -30.32
C ALA A 218 0.27 -5.46 -30.14
N LYS A 219 -0.58 -4.89 -29.27
CA LYS A 219 -0.54 -3.46 -28.94
C LYS A 219 0.56 -3.12 -27.95
N LEU A 220 0.84 -4.01 -26.99
CA LEU A 220 2.00 -3.87 -26.12
C LEU A 220 3.29 -3.82 -26.95
N GLU A 221 3.49 -4.78 -27.86
CA GLU A 221 4.69 -4.84 -28.70
C GLU A 221 4.83 -3.60 -29.59
N ARG A 222 3.71 -3.17 -30.20
CA ARG A 222 3.72 -2.04 -31.15
C ARG A 222 3.77 -0.66 -30.50
N TYR A 223 3.13 -0.46 -29.35
CA TYR A 223 2.96 0.85 -28.74
C TYR A 223 3.55 0.97 -27.33
N GLY A 224 3.78 -0.14 -26.63
CA GLY A 224 4.44 -0.15 -25.31
C GLY A 224 5.77 0.62 -25.29
N PRO A 225 6.67 0.46 -26.29
CA PRO A 225 7.92 1.21 -26.37
C PRO A 225 7.76 2.74 -26.43
N HIS A 226 6.58 3.25 -26.80
CA HIS A 226 6.29 4.67 -26.83
C HIS A 226 5.58 5.15 -25.56
N PHE A 227 4.57 4.39 -25.10
CA PHE A 227 3.72 4.79 -23.99
C PHE A 227 4.35 4.56 -22.61
N LEU A 228 5.05 3.43 -22.40
CA LEU A 228 5.65 3.11 -21.11
C LEU A 228 6.75 4.12 -20.70
N PRO A 229 7.73 4.44 -21.56
CA PRO A 229 8.73 5.45 -21.21
C PRO A 229 8.12 6.84 -21.01
N PHE A 230 7.07 7.17 -21.77
CA PHE A 230 6.36 8.45 -21.63
C PHE A 230 5.70 8.59 -20.26
N ILE A 231 4.96 7.56 -19.82
CA ILE A 231 4.31 7.52 -18.50
C ILE A 231 5.35 7.58 -17.39
N GLN A 232 6.43 6.79 -17.48
CA GLN A 232 7.51 6.80 -16.50
C GLN A 232 8.17 8.17 -16.39
N LYS A 233 8.48 8.82 -17.53
CA LYS A 233 9.07 10.15 -17.58
C LYS A 233 8.13 11.20 -16.97
N PHE A 234 6.85 11.18 -17.33
CA PHE A 234 5.86 12.10 -16.78
C PHE A 234 5.77 11.99 -15.25
N ILE A 235 5.74 10.76 -14.72
CA ILE A 235 5.75 10.51 -13.27
C ILE A 235 7.02 11.08 -12.62
N ALA A 236 8.19 10.84 -13.23
CA ALA A 236 9.46 11.32 -12.71
C ALA A 236 9.56 12.86 -12.70
N GLU A 237 9.17 13.53 -13.79
CA GLU A 237 9.21 14.99 -13.91
C GLU A 237 8.29 15.65 -12.88
N LYS A 238 7.07 15.14 -12.71
CA LYS A 238 6.11 15.64 -11.73
C LYS A 238 6.54 15.42 -10.29
N MET A 239 7.41 14.44 -10.03
CA MET A 239 8.00 14.23 -8.72
C MET A 239 9.19 15.13 -8.44
N GLN A 240 9.92 15.59 -9.46
CA GLN A 240 11.06 16.51 -9.31
C GLN A 240 10.62 17.96 -9.03
N THR A 241 9.39 18.35 -9.41
CA THR A 241 8.87 19.71 -9.20
C THR A 241 8.29 19.96 -7.80
N GLY A 242 8.35 19.00 -6.88
CA GLY A 242 7.89 19.17 -5.49
C GLY A 242 6.37 19.20 -5.29
N GLU A 243 5.59 18.87 -6.32
CA GLU A 243 4.13 18.73 -6.21
C GLU A 243 3.75 17.41 -5.53
N ASN A 244 2.75 17.45 -4.64
CA ASN A 244 2.42 16.39 -3.68
C ASN A 244 2.36 14.96 -4.27
N ILE A 245 3.19 14.10 -3.68
CA ILE A 245 3.48 12.70 -4.03
C ILE A 245 2.20 11.89 -4.30
N VAL A 246 2.01 11.51 -5.56
CA VAL A 246 1.03 10.49 -5.97
C VAL A 246 1.51 9.11 -5.50
N LYS A 247 0.62 8.34 -4.86
CA LYS A 247 0.91 6.95 -4.45
C LYS A 247 1.32 6.13 -5.68
N GLY A 248 2.57 5.65 -5.72
CA GLY A 248 3.12 4.82 -6.81
C GLY A 248 4.39 5.38 -7.47
N GLY A 249 4.53 6.71 -7.57
CA GLY A 249 5.67 7.33 -8.27
C GLY A 249 7.03 7.12 -7.58
N THR A 250 7.03 6.90 -6.26
CA THR A 250 8.26 6.70 -5.47
C THR A 250 9.17 5.58 -6.00
N TYR A 251 8.57 4.51 -6.56
CA TYR A 251 9.32 3.40 -7.12
C TYR A 251 10.03 3.81 -8.41
N ILE A 252 9.37 4.57 -9.27
CA ILE A 252 9.91 5.01 -10.57
C ILE A 252 11.11 5.94 -10.41
N LEU A 253 11.07 6.86 -9.45
CA LEU A 253 12.25 7.70 -9.17
C LEU A 253 13.44 6.86 -8.65
N THR A 254 13.17 5.83 -7.84
CA THR A 254 14.21 4.86 -7.43
C THR A 254 14.80 4.15 -8.65
N LEU A 255 13.93 3.64 -9.53
CA LEU A 255 14.31 2.91 -10.73
C LEU A 255 15.19 3.76 -11.64
N GLN A 256 14.80 5.02 -11.88
CA GLN A 256 15.55 5.92 -12.74
C GLN A 256 16.95 6.19 -12.19
N MET A 257 17.08 6.49 -10.90
CA MET A 257 18.38 6.73 -10.28
C MET A 257 19.25 5.46 -10.24
N TYR A 258 18.65 4.30 -10.02
CA TYR A 258 19.33 3.02 -10.09
C TYR A 258 19.85 2.73 -11.51
N GLN A 259 19.04 2.97 -12.54
CA GLN A 259 19.44 2.82 -13.94
C GLN A 259 20.52 3.82 -14.38
N GLN A 260 20.64 4.95 -13.69
CA GLN A 260 21.74 5.91 -13.86
C GLN A 260 23.05 5.43 -13.18
N GLY A 261 23.04 4.27 -12.50
CA GLY A 261 24.21 3.69 -11.86
C GLY A 261 24.51 4.25 -10.47
N LEU A 262 23.56 4.97 -9.84
CA LEU A 262 23.75 5.45 -8.47
C LEU A 262 23.67 4.28 -7.48
N SER A 263 24.52 4.30 -6.45
CA SER A 263 24.43 3.34 -5.34
C SER A 263 23.16 3.55 -4.52
N LEU A 264 22.69 2.53 -3.82
CA LEU A 264 21.47 2.61 -3.01
C LEU A 264 21.58 3.69 -1.91
N GLU A 265 22.78 3.89 -1.37
CA GLU A 265 23.10 4.93 -0.38
C GLU A 265 23.00 6.32 -1.01
N ALA A 266 23.56 6.51 -2.20
CA ALA A 266 23.47 7.78 -2.94
C ALA A 266 22.01 8.11 -3.29
N ILE A 267 21.23 7.11 -3.71
CA ILE A 267 19.79 7.25 -3.97
C ILE A 267 19.05 7.63 -2.69
N ALA A 268 19.35 6.98 -1.57
CA ALA A 268 18.75 7.26 -0.27
C ALA A 268 19.02 8.71 0.15
N GLN A 269 20.27 9.15 0.04
CA GLN A 269 20.69 10.51 0.38
C GLN A 269 20.04 11.56 -0.53
N GLN A 270 20.08 11.37 -1.85
CA GLN A 270 19.54 12.34 -2.81
C GLN A 270 18.01 12.48 -2.71
N ARG A 271 17.33 11.44 -2.22
CA ARG A 271 15.87 11.41 -2.07
C ARG A 271 15.38 11.71 -0.67
N ASP A 272 16.29 11.95 0.29
CA ASP A 272 15.96 12.12 1.71
C ASP A 272 15.10 10.96 2.26
N LEU A 273 15.50 9.73 1.95
CA LEU A 273 14.86 8.50 2.39
C LEU A 273 15.86 7.60 3.12
N SER A 274 15.36 6.71 3.98
CA SER A 274 16.23 5.70 4.60
C SER A 274 16.71 4.66 3.58
N LEU A 275 17.92 4.13 3.77
CA LEU A 275 18.47 3.06 2.93
C LEU A 275 17.53 1.85 2.87
N GLY A 276 16.94 1.45 3.99
CA GLY A 276 15.96 0.36 4.04
C GLY A 276 14.69 0.61 3.21
N THR A 277 14.29 1.88 3.05
CA THR A 277 13.19 2.27 2.15
C THR A 277 13.58 2.07 0.68
N ILE A 278 14.78 2.48 0.30
CA ILE A 278 15.31 2.29 -1.07
C ILE A 278 15.49 0.81 -1.40
N GLN A 279 16.07 0.04 -0.49
CA GLN A 279 16.17 -1.42 -0.57
C GLN A 279 14.79 -2.07 -0.76
N GLY A 280 13.79 -1.62 0.01
CA GLY A 280 12.40 -2.07 -0.14
C GLY A 280 11.78 -1.72 -1.48
N HIS A 281 12.08 -0.53 -2.03
CA HIS A 281 11.67 -0.16 -3.38
C HIS A 281 12.30 -1.06 -4.43
N LEU A 282 13.58 -1.39 -4.28
CA LEU A 282 14.34 -2.21 -5.24
C LEU A 282 13.76 -3.62 -5.34
N VAL A 283 13.49 -4.27 -4.20
CA VAL A 283 12.80 -5.57 -4.17
C VAL A 283 11.41 -5.46 -4.79
N LYS A 284 10.68 -4.36 -4.53
CA LYS A 284 9.34 -4.18 -5.10
C LYS A 284 9.34 -3.99 -6.61
N LEU A 285 10.31 -3.24 -7.13
CA LEU A 285 10.52 -3.03 -8.56
C LEU A 285 10.84 -4.36 -9.25
N TYR A 286 11.69 -5.19 -8.64
CA TYR A 286 11.99 -6.54 -9.12
C TYR A 286 10.73 -7.41 -9.22
N GLU A 287 9.94 -7.49 -8.13
CA GLU A 287 8.67 -8.24 -8.10
C GLU A 287 7.66 -7.76 -9.16
N GLN A 288 7.77 -6.50 -9.59
CA GLN A 288 6.93 -5.90 -10.62
C GLN A 288 7.45 -6.16 -12.05
N GLY A 289 8.59 -6.82 -12.22
CA GLY A 289 9.18 -7.13 -13.52
C GLY A 289 10.10 -6.04 -14.07
N HIS A 290 10.50 -5.05 -13.27
CA HIS A 290 11.51 -4.08 -13.70
C HIS A 290 12.90 -4.71 -13.77
N PRO A 291 13.78 -4.25 -14.68
CA PRO A 291 15.13 -4.80 -14.87
C PRO A 291 16.05 -4.37 -13.73
N ILE A 292 15.89 -5.04 -12.59
CA ILE A 292 16.68 -4.85 -11.38
C ILE A 292 17.56 -6.07 -11.23
N ASP A 293 18.88 -5.87 -11.17
CA ASP A 293 19.81 -6.93 -10.85
C ASP A 293 19.89 -7.06 -9.32
N LEU A 294 19.09 -7.97 -8.75
CA LEU A 294 19.18 -8.29 -7.32
C LEU A 294 20.31 -9.29 -7.02
N GLU A 295 20.79 -10.04 -8.02
CA GLU A 295 21.81 -11.08 -7.82
C GLU A 295 23.15 -10.48 -7.38
N GLN A 296 23.46 -9.24 -7.79
CA GLN A 296 24.65 -8.54 -7.33
C GLN A 296 24.76 -8.36 -5.80
N TYR A 297 23.65 -8.49 -5.06
CA TYR A 297 23.60 -8.28 -3.61
C TYR A 297 23.64 -9.59 -2.80
N LEU A 298 23.71 -10.74 -3.47
CA LEU A 298 23.66 -12.06 -2.84
C LEU A 298 24.61 -13.03 -3.54
N THR A 299 25.57 -13.61 -2.82
CA THR A 299 26.43 -14.63 -3.44
C THR A 299 25.66 -15.93 -3.66
N ASP A 300 26.16 -16.80 -4.56
CA ASP A 300 25.54 -18.11 -4.81
C ASP A 300 25.46 -18.97 -3.54
N GLU A 301 26.48 -18.89 -2.69
CA GLU A 301 26.56 -19.59 -1.40
C GLU A 301 25.50 -19.07 -0.42
N GLU A 302 25.40 -17.74 -0.26
CA GLU A 302 24.41 -17.10 0.60
C GLU A 302 22.99 -17.42 0.13
N ARG A 303 22.77 -17.40 -1.19
CA ARG A 303 21.49 -17.71 -1.81
C ARG A 303 21.05 -19.13 -1.52
N GLU A 304 21.91 -20.12 -1.75
CA GLU A 304 21.54 -21.52 -1.54
C GLU A 304 21.30 -21.81 -0.05
N GLU A 305 22.11 -21.24 0.85
CA GLU A 305 21.91 -21.39 2.29
C GLU A 305 20.56 -20.82 2.73
N ILE A 306 20.21 -19.61 2.28
CA ILE A 306 18.91 -18.99 2.59
C ILE A 306 17.76 -19.77 1.96
N TRP A 307 17.91 -20.26 0.72
CA TRP A 307 16.88 -21.05 0.04
C TRP A 307 16.62 -22.41 0.70
N GLN A 308 17.67 -23.08 1.20
CA GLN A 308 17.49 -24.32 1.96
C GLN A 308 16.59 -24.09 3.16
N PHE A 309 16.80 -22.99 3.90
CA PHE A 309 15.92 -22.61 5.00
C PHE A 309 14.51 -22.24 4.53
N LEU A 310 14.38 -21.37 3.52
CA LEU A 310 13.07 -20.90 3.03
C LEU A 310 12.21 -22.02 2.43
N ARG A 311 12.81 -23.08 1.86
CA ARG A 311 12.08 -24.25 1.35
C ARG A 311 11.44 -25.09 2.46
N THR A 312 11.95 -25.04 3.68
CA THR A 312 11.39 -25.75 4.84
C THR A 312 10.22 -25.02 5.50
N ARG A 313 9.94 -23.79 5.05
CA ARG A 313 8.92 -22.90 5.60
C ARG A 313 7.61 -23.04 4.83
N ASP A 314 6.52 -22.61 5.47
CA ASP A 314 5.25 -22.44 4.76
C ASP A 314 5.42 -21.36 3.68
N PRO A 315 5.14 -21.65 2.40
CA PRO A 315 5.19 -20.66 1.33
C PRO A 315 4.31 -19.42 1.57
N ASN A 316 3.31 -19.51 2.46
CA ASN A 316 2.43 -18.42 2.86
C ASN A 316 2.99 -17.59 4.03
N GLU A 317 4.11 -18.00 4.64
CA GLU A 317 4.77 -17.25 5.70
C GLU A 317 5.50 -16.03 5.11
N ALA A 318 4.85 -14.86 5.21
CA ALA A 318 5.37 -13.62 4.61
C ALA A 318 6.52 -12.97 5.39
N SER A 319 6.80 -13.43 6.62
CA SER A 319 7.78 -12.80 7.51
C SER A 319 9.19 -13.34 7.29
N MET A 320 10.16 -12.44 7.13
CA MET A 320 11.59 -12.79 7.08
C MET A 320 12.24 -12.88 8.47
N LYS A 321 11.51 -12.49 9.53
CA LYS A 321 12.00 -12.54 10.92
C LYS A 321 12.52 -13.92 11.33
N PRO A 322 11.85 -15.03 11.00
CA PRO A 322 12.35 -16.34 11.41
C PRO A 322 13.62 -16.78 10.66
N ALA A 323 13.81 -16.30 9.43
CA ALA A 323 15.07 -16.49 8.71
C ALA A 323 16.19 -15.67 9.37
N PHE A 324 15.90 -14.42 9.73
CA PHE A 324 16.83 -13.56 10.43
C PHE A 324 17.29 -14.15 11.78
N GLU A 325 16.36 -14.71 12.55
CA GLU A 325 16.64 -15.40 13.82
C GLU A 325 17.39 -16.73 13.60
N HIS A 326 17.01 -17.53 12.60
CA HIS A 326 17.67 -18.80 12.30
C HIS A 326 19.14 -18.63 11.91
N PHE A 327 19.44 -17.58 11.16
CA PHE A 327 20.80 -17.26 10.73
C PHE A 327 21.57 -16.42 11.77
N GLU A 328 21.03 -16.21 12.98
CA GLU A 328 21.69 -15.45 14.05
C GLU A 328 22.25 -14.09 13.56
N GLU A 329 21.45 -13.36 12.78
CA GLU A 329 21.82 -12.06 12.20
C GLU A 329 23.00 -12.10 11.20
N LYS A 330 23.45 -13.29 10.77
CA LYS A 330 24.46 -13.45 9.69
C LYS A 330 24.04 -12.75 8.40
N TYR A 331 22.74 -12.71 8.11
CA TYR A 331 22.16 -12.04 6.95
C TYR A 331 21.22 -10.91 7.37
N ASP A 332 21.41 -9.74 6.77
CA ASP A 332 20.48 -8.62 6.96
C ASP A 332 19.11 -8.88 6.29
N TYR A 333 18.12 -8.09 6.69
CA TYR A 333 16.76 -8.20 6.12
C TYR A 333 16.71 -7.94 4.62
N PHE A 334 17.67 -7.21 4.04
CA PHE A 334 17.68 -6.92 2.61
C PHE A 334 18.07 -8.17 1.82
N LYS A 335 19.15 -8.85 2.20
CA LYS A 335 19.59 -10.12 1.61
C LYS A 335 18.51 -11.20 1.71
N LEU A 336 17.88 -11.33 2.87
CA LEU A 336 16.78 -12.29 3.07
C LEU A 336 15.58 -12.00 2.14
N ARG A 337 15.22 -10.72 1.97
CA ARG A 337 14.13 -10.31 1.07
C ARG A 337 14.48 -10.52 -0.40
N ILE A 338 15.73 -10.29 -0.79
CA ILE A 338 16.24 -10.58 -2.13
C ILE A 338 16.12 -12.08 -2.41
N ALA A 339 16.66 -12.92 -1.52
CA ALA A 339 16.60 -14.37 -1.67
C ALA A 339 15.16 -14.87 -1.82
N GLY A 340 14.23 -14.34 -1.02
CA GLY A 340 12.80 -14.67 -1.13
C GLY A 340 12.16 -14.20 -2.45
N ALA A 341 12.53 -13.03 -2.97
CA ALA A 341 12.04 -12.54 -4.25
C ALA A 341 12.53 -13.40 -5.43
N LEU A 342 13.83 -13.75 -5.44
CA LEU A 342 14.43 -14.64 -6.43
C LEU A 342 13.78 -16.04 -6.41
N MET A 343 13.54 -16.59 -5.21
CA MET A 343 12.89 -17.90 -5.05
C MET A 343 11.47 -17.95 -5.63
N LYS A 344 10.69 -16.87 -5.44
CA LYS A 344 9.33 -16.76 -5.99
C LYS A 344 9.34 -16.73 -7.51
N GLU A 345 10.26 -15.99 -8.11
CA GLU A 345 10.39 -15.92 -9.57
C GLU A 345 10.79 -17.29 -10.15
N GLU A 346 11.73 -17.99 -9.53
CA GLU A 346 12.14 -19.34 -9.94
C GLU A 346 10.97 -20.33 -9.87
N SER A 347 10.16 -20.24 -8.81
CA SER A 347 8.96 -21.07 -8.62
C SER A 347 7.88 -20.78 -9.67
N SER A 348 7.74 -19.52 -10.10
CA SER A 348 6.83 -19.13 -11.18
C SER A 348 7.29 -19.62 -12.54
N LYS A 349 8.60 -19.53 -12.84
CA LYS A 349 9.19 -20.02 -14.10
C LYS A 349 9.07 -21.54 -14.27
N ARG A 350 9.07 -22.32 -13.18
CA ARG A 350 8.91 -23.79 -13.24
C ARG A 350 7.45 -24.25 -13.46
N LYS A 351 6.46 -23.36 -13.30
CA LYS A 351 5.03 -23.66 -13.44
C LYS A 351 4.45 -23.32 -14.82
N THR A 352 5.16 -22.51 -15.58
CA THR A 352 4.92 -22.17 -17.00
C THR A 352 5.76 -23.06 -17.88
#